data_AF-A0A4S8KVZ8-F1
#
_entry.id   AF-A0A4S8KVZ8-F1
#
_cell.length_a   1.000
_cell.length_b   1.000
_cell.length_c   1.000
_cell.angle_alpha   90.00
_cell.angle_beta   90.00
_cell.angle_gamma   90.00
#
_symmetry.space_group_name_H-M   'P 1'
#
loop_
_entity.id
_entity.type
_entity.pdbx_description
1 polymer ?
#
loop_
_entity_poly.entity_id
_entity_poly.type
_entity_poly.pdbx_seq_one_letter_code
_entity_poly.pdbx_strand_id
1 'polypeptide(L)'
;RLRVLIPSDVEWTILEELEPVLEVFLNRTKQFSQSGVPLLHEVIPAIDKLTEVLGKVRDNDELNSAVRFAVTKGITMLNKYYGKTDYSDVYRVAMVMHPRFKAEYFRRQDWQPDWVENAIKIARQIWQKDYR
;
A
#
# COMPACT_ATOMS: atom_id res chain seq x y z
N ARG A 1 -38.27 12.62 11.34
CA ARG A 1 -37.75 11.68 10.31
C ARG A 1 -36.22 11.52 10.31
N LEU A 2 -35.45 12.26 11.13
CA LEU A 2 -33.97 12.15 11.16
C LEU A 2 -33.41 11.21 12.24
N ARG A 3 -34.22 10.73 13.20
CA ARG A 3 -33.74 9.83 14.28
C ARG A 3 -33.17 8.49 13.79
N VAL A 4 -33.58 8.05 12.60
CA VAL A 4 -33.10 6.79 11.98
C VAL A 4 -31.69 6.92 11.40
N LEU A 5 -31.16 8.14 11.33
CA LEU A 5 -29.81 8.44 10.84
C LEU A 5 -28.81 8.70 11.98
N ILE A 6 -29.26 8.63 13.23
CA ILE A 6 -28.39 8.78 14.40
C ILE A 6 -27.77 7.40 14.65
N PRO A 7 -26.44 7.27 14.59
CA PRO A 7 -25.80 5.99 14.89
C PRO A 7 -26.10 5.58 16.34
N SER A 8 -26.33 4.29 16.53
CA SER A 8 -26.34 3.65 17.84
C SER A 8 -24.95 3.72 18.49
N ASP A 9 -24.87 3.48 19.79
CA ASP A 9 -23.58 3.47 20.52
C ASP A 9 -22.58 2.48 19.90
N VAL A 10 -23.06 1.32 19.43
CA VAL A 10 -22.23 0.32 18.75
C VAL A 10 -21.72 0.84 17.41
N GLU A 11 -22.57 1.51 16.64
CA GLU A 11 -22.15 2.11 15.36
C GLU A 11 -21.16 3.25 15.58
N TRP A 12 -21.33 4.05 16.63
CA TRP A 12 -20.35 5.07 17.02
C TRP A 12 -18.99 4.46 17.37
N THR A 13 -18.96 3.38 18.17
CA THR A 13 -17.71 2.66 18.46
C THR A 13 -17.04 2.17 17.18
N ILE A 14 -17.80 1.60 16.24
CA ILE A 14 -17.26 1.16 14.94
C ILE A 14 -16.68 2.32 14.14
N LEU A 15 -17.33 3.49 14.15
CA LEU A 15 -16.85 4.69 13.45
C LEU A 15 -15.54 5.20 14.07
N GLU A 16 -15.45 5.26 15.40
CA GLU A 16 -14.25 5.67 16.13
C GLU A 16 -13.08 4.72 15.86
N GLU A 17 -13.32 3.41 15.79
CA GLU A 17 -12.30 2.42 15.45
C GLU A 17 -11.87 2.48 13.98
N LEU A 18 -12.78 2.85 13.06
CA LEU A 18 -12.49 2.98 11.63
C LEU A 18 -11.79 4.28 11.24
N GLU A 19 -12.04 5.39 11.94
CA GLU A 19 -11.45 6.68 11.65
C GLU A 19 -9.92 6.61 11.43
N PRO A 20 -9.11 6.07 12.36
CA PRO A 20 -7.65 6.01 12.17
C PRO A 20 -7.27 5.11 10.99
N VAL A 21 -8.06 4.09 10.68
CA VAL A 21 -7.83 3.23 9.50
C VAL A 21 -8.00 4.03 8.22
N LEU A 22 -9.09 4.79 8.12
CA LEU A 22 -9.43 5.61 6.95
C LEU A 22 -8.48 6.80 6.78
N GLU A 23 -7.97 7.35 7.88
CA GLU A 23 -7.00 8.45 7.84
C GLU A 23 -5.72 8.07 7.08
N VAL A 24 -5.22 6.84 7.25
CA VAL A 24 -4.02 6.38 6.53
C VAL A 24 -4.27 6.33 5.02
N PHE A 25 -5.46 5.90 4.59
CA PHE A 25 -5.85 5.95 3.18
C PHE A 25 -5.96 7.38 2.67
N LEU A 26 -6.62 8.26 3.42
CA LEU A 26 -6.78 9.67 3.06
C LEU A 26 -5.42 10.34 2.83
N ASN A 27 -4.47 10.10 3.74
CA ASN A 27 -3.12 10.65 3.63
C ASN A 27 -2.39 10.16 2.38
N ARG A 28 -2.49 8.87 2.05
CA ARG A 28 -1.92 8.32 0.81
C ARG A 28 -2.61 8.85 -0.44
N THR A 29 -3.93 8.94 -0.44
CA THR A 29 -4.69 9.50 -1.57
C THR A 29 -4.28 10.95 -1.81
N LYS A 30 -4.23 11.79 -0.76
CA LYS A 30 -3.77 13.18 -0.88
C LYS A 30 -2.36 13.27 -1.45
N GLN A 31 -1.44 12.40 -1.02
CA GLN A 31 -0.08 12.33 -1.58
C GLN A 31 -0.12 12.02 -3.08
N PHE A 32 -0.82 10.95 -3.50
CA PHE A 32 -0.87 10.53 -4.91
C PHE A 32 -1.71 11.45 -5.81
N SER A 33 -2.57 12.30 -5.27
CA SER A 33 -3.33 13.30 -6.02
C SER A 33 -2.53 14.57 -6.34
N GLN A 34 -1.28 14.69 -5.88
CA GLN A 34 -0.44 15.85 -6.21
C GLN A 34 0.00 15.81 -7.67
N SER A 35 -0.18 16.93 -8.37
CA SER A 35 0.32 17.12 -9.74
C SER A 35 1.77 17.57 -9.76
N GLY A 36 2.52 17.17 -10.78
CA GLY A 36 3.89 17.66 -11.01
C GLY A 36 4.97 17.00 -10.16
N VAL A 37 4.63 16.01 -9.34
CA VAL A 37 5.58 15.23 -8.54
C VAL A 37 5.56 13.77 -9.02
N PRO A 38 6.70 13.21 -9.48
CA PRO A 38 6.74 11.82 -9.92
C PRO A 38 6.72 10.87 -8.71
N LEU A 39 5.58 10.25 -8.42
CA LEU A 39 5.37 9.40 -7.24
C LEU A 39 5.35 7.89 -7.55
N LEU A 40 5.78 7.48 -8.73
CA LEU A 40 5.76 6.07 -9.14
C LEU A 40 6.56 5.16 -8.19
N HIS A 41 7.69 5.67 -7.68
CA HIS A 41 8.52 4.98 -6.69
C HIS A 41 7.83 4.84 -5.31
N GLU A 42 6.78 5.60 -5.02
CA GLU A 42 6.08 5.51 -3.73
C GLU A 42 4.95 4.47 -3.74
N VAL A 43 4.56 3.93 -4.90
CA VAL A 43 3.39 3.06 -5.03
C VAL A 43 3.55 1.75 -4.24
N ILE A 44 4.64 1.01 -4.49
CA ILE A 44 4.92 -0.24 -3.76
C ILE A 44 5.05 0.03 -2.25
N PRO A 45 5.88 1.00 -1.80
CA PRO A 45 5.97 1.35 -0.38
C PRO A 45 4.66 1.78 0.27
N ALA A 46 3.80 2.49 -0.46
CA ALA A 46 2.50 2.89 0.06
C ALA A 46 1.59 1.68 0.29
N ILE A 47 1.54 0.72 -0.64
CA ILE A 47 0.74 -0.49 -0.50
C ILE A 47 1.29 -1.38 0.62
N ASP A 48 2.61 -1.54 0.72
CA ASP A 48 3.27 -2.28 1.81
C ASP A 48 2.88 -1.68 3.16
N LYS A 49 2.98 -0.35 3.28
CA LYS A 49 2.65 0.35 4.53
C LYS A 49 1.16 0.22 4.89
N LEU A 50 0.27 0.35 3.90
CA LEU A 50 -1.17 0.17 4.12
C LEU A 50 -1.47 -1.26 4.58
N THR A 51 -0.84 -2.26 3.96
CA THR A 51 -1.01 -3.67 4.31
C THR A 51 -0.52 -3.97 5.72
N GLU A 52 0.63 -3.41 6.12
CA GLU A 52 1.16 -3.50 7.49
C GLU A 52 0.18 -2.92 8.52
N VAL A 53 -0.34 -1.72 8.27
CA VAL A 53 -1.30 -1.05 9.16
C VAL A 53 -2.59 -1.86 9.27
N LEU A 54 -3.16 -2.30 8.15
CA LEU A 54 -4.38 -3.10 8.17
C LEU A 54 -4.18 -4.47 8.84
N GLY A 55 -3.00 -5.08 8.69
CA GLY A 55 -2.64 -6.32 9.38
C GLY A 55 -2.71 -6.16 10.90
N LYS A 56 -2.14 -5.06 11.42
CA LYS A 56 -2.21 -4.74 12.86
C LYS A 56 -3.64 -4.58 13.36
N VAL A 57 -4.51 -3.95 12.58
CA VAL A 57 -5.94 -3.77 12.91
C VAL A 57 -6.68 -5.11 12.87
N ARG A 58 -6.42 -5.93 11.84
CA ARG A 58 -7.01 -7.27 11.69
C ARG A 58 -6.68 -8.16 12.90
N ASP A 59 -5.44 -8.09 13.36
CA ASP A 59 -4.92 -8.97 14.41
C ASP A 59 -5.14 -8.42 15.83
N ASN A 60 -5.78 -7.25 15.97
CA ASN A 60 -6.15 -6.69 17.26
C ASN A 60 -7.52 -7.21 17.71
N ASP A 61 -7.54 -8.17 18.65
CA ASP A 61 -8.76 -8.76 19.20
C ASP A 61 -9.56 -7.82 20.13
N GLU A 62 -9.01 -6.65 20.50
CA GLU A 62 -9.72 -5.63 21.28
C GLU A 62 -10.71 -4.81 20.43
N LEU A 63 -10.55 -4.81 19.11
CA LEU A 63 -11.41 -4.07 18.19
C LEU A 63 -12.66 -4.86 17.81
N ASN A 64 -13.70 -4.14 17.41
CA ASN A 64 -14.94 -4.73 16.94
C ASN A 64 -14.70 -5.69 15.75
N SER A 65 -15.35 -6.85 15.79
CA SER A 65 -15.22 -7.88 14.76
C SER A 65 -15.62 -7.38 13.35
N ALA A 66 -16.56 -6.44 13.26
CA ALA A 66 -16.94 -5.81 12.00
C ALA A 66 -15.79 -4.99 11.40
N VAL A 67 -15.04 -4.26 12.22
CA VAL A 67 -13.87 -3.47 11.80
C VAL A 67 -12.77 -4.39 11.31
N ARG A 68 -12.45 -5.43 12.08
CA ARG A 68 -11.48 -6.46 11.69
C ARG A 68 -11.83 -7.17 10.38
N PHE A 69 -13.11 -7.47 10.18
CA PHE A 69 -13.60 -8.06 8.94
C PHE A 69 -13.48 -7.07 7.76
N ALA A 70 -13.85 -5.80 7.97
CA ALA A 70 -13.74 -4.76 6.96
C ALA A 70 -12.28 -4.56 6.51
N VAL A 71 -11.32 -4.48 7.43
CA VAL A 71 -9.90 -4.35 7.07
C VAL A 71 -9.35 -5.59 6.38
N THR A 72 -9.85 -6.79 6.70
CA THR A 72 -9.50 -8.03 5.97
C THR A 72 -9.90 -7.94 4.49
N LYS A 73 -11.07 -7.35 4.20
CA LYS A 73 -11.49 -7.05 2.83
C LYS A 73 -10.62 -5.96 2.19
N GLY A 74 -10.23 -4.95 2.96
CA GLY A 74 -9.25 -3.94 2.55
C GLY A 74 -7.91 -4.53 2.11
N ILE A 75 -7.33 -5.43 2.91
CA ILE A 75 -6.09 -6.16 2.58
C ILE A 75 -6.25 -6.96 1.29
N THR A 76 -7.38 -7.64 1.11
CA THR A 76 -7.66 -8.40 -0.12
C THR A 76 -7.64 -7.48 -1.35
N MET A 77 -8.20 -6.27 -1.23
CA MET A 77 -8.16 -5.27 -2.30
C MET A 77 -6.73 -4.75 -2.53
N LEU A 78 -5.97 -4.46 -1.47
CA LEU A 78 -4.57 -4.03 -1.59
C LEU A 78 -3.73 -5.09 -2.31
N ASN A 79 -3.86 -6.37 -1.95
CA ASN A 79 -3.16 -7.47 -2.62
C ASN A 79 -3.49 -7.53 -4.12
N LYS A 80 -4.75 -7.31 -4.50
CA LYS A 80 -5.16 -7.24 -5.91
C LYS A 80 -4.42 -6.12 -6.64
N TYR A 81 -4.28 -4.94 -6.04
CA TYR A 81 -3.59 -3.80 -6.67
C TYR A 81 -2.07 -3.92 -6.61
N TYR A 82 -1.52 -4.54 -5.56
CA TYR A 82 -0.12 -4.92 -5.49
C TYR A 82 0.23 -5.85 -6.67
N GLY A 83 -0.57 -6.88 -6.92
CA GLY A 83 -0.38 -7.75 -8.08
C GLY A 83 -0.44 -7.03 -9.44
N LYS A 84 -1.11 -5.87 -9.53
CA LYS A 84 -1.13 -5.06 -10.75
C LYS A 84 0.16 -4.26 -10.96
N THR A 85 0.98 -4.05 -9.93
CA THR A 85 2.30 -3.40 -10.13
C THR A 85 3.23 -4.28 -10.96
N ASP A 86 2.96 -5.57 -11.05
CA ASP A 86 3.72 -6.52 -11.86
C ASP A 86 3.37 -6.47 -13.35
N TYR A 87 2.31 -5.74 -13.74
CA TYR A 87 1.95 -5.57 -15.15
C TYR A 87 2.88 -4.62 -15.91
N SER A 88 3.73 -3.89 -15.20
CA SER A 88 4.71 -3.01 -15.81
C SER A 88 5.98 -2.94 -14.97
N ASP A 89 7.11 -3.14 -15.62
CA ASP A 89 8.42 -3.10 -14.96
C ASP A 89 8.74 -1.73 -14.36
N VAL A 90 8.06 -0.67 -14.81
CA VAL A 90 8.32 0.72 -14.41
C VAL A 90 8.24 0.93 -12.89
N TYR A 91 7.37 0.21 -12.18
CA TYR A 91 7.26 0.32 -10.72
C TYR A 91 8.54 -0.17 -10.03
N ARG A 92 9.02 -1.35 -10.42
CA ARG A 92 10.23 -1.96 -9.85
C ARG A 92 11.48 -1.20 -10.30
N VAL A 93 11.53 -0.76 -11.56
CA VAL A 93 12.64 0.03 -12.10
C VAL A 93 12.74 1.38 -11.39
N ALA A 94 11.62 2.08 -11.18
CA ALA A 94 11.60 3.34 -10.43
C ALA A 94 12.16 3.16 -9.02
N MET A 95 11.80 2.08 -8.32
CA MET A 95 12.34 1.73 -7.02
C MET A 95 13.84 1.42 -7.04
N VAL A 96 14.31 0.59 -7.99
CA VAL A 96 15.73 0.23 -8.11
C VAL A 96 16.61 1.45 -8.39
N MET A 97 16.13 2.37 -9.24
CA MET A 97 16.83 3.59 -9.61
C MET A 97 16.77 4.66 -8.52
N HIS A 98 15.85 4.55 -7.55
CA HIS A 98 15.67 5.53 -6.49
C HIS A 98 16.76 5.41 -5.40
N PRO A 99 17.58 6.44 -5.12
CA PRO A 99 18.73 6.34 -4.21
C PRO A 99 18.40 5.92 -2.78
N ARG A 100 17.20 6.25 -2.28
CA ARG A 100 16.74 5.87 -0.94
C ARG A 100 16.37 4.38 -0.83
N PHE A 101 15.86 3.80 -1.92
CA PHE A 101 15.29 2.44 -1.89
C PHE A 101 16.30 1.44 -2.44
N LYS A 102 16.60 1.56 -3.74
CA LYS A 102 17.41 0.59 -4.48
C LYS A 102 16.83 -0.82 -4.32
N ALA A 103 17.62 -1.82 -4.70
CA ALA A 103 17.27 -3.23 -4.47
C ALA A 103 17.14 -3.58 -2.97
N GLU A 104 17.75 -2.79 -2.10
CA GLU A 104 17.76 -3.04 -0.65
C GLU A 104 16.38 -2.94 -0.02
N TYR A 105 15.51 -2.08 -0.55
CA TYR A 105 14.12 -2.02 -0.13
C TYR A 105 13.44 -3.39 -0.25
N PHE A 106 13.53 -4.04 -1.40
CA PHE A 106 12.88 -5.33 -1.65
C PHE A 106 13.41 -6.43 -0.74
N ARG A 107 14.73 -6.44 -0.46
CA ARG A 107 15.33 -7.39 0.48
C ARG A 107 14.77 -7.24 1.89
N ARG A 108 14.55 -5.99 2.33
CA ARG A 108 13.95 -5.69 3.64
C ARG A 108 12.45 -5.98 3.72
N GLN A 109 11.78 -6.07 2.57
CA GLN A 109 10.38 -6.53 2.48
C GLN A 109 10.29 -8.04 2.19
N ASP A 110 11.37 -8.79 2.45
CA ASP A 110 11.45 -10.24 2.30
C ASP A 110 11.05 -10.76 0.91
N TRP A 111 11.28 -9.96 -0.15
CA TRP A 111 11.10 -10.44 -1.52
C TRP A 111 12.06 -11.61 -1.79
N GLN A 112 11.59 -12.58 -2.58
CA GLN A 112 12.42 -13.70 -2.98
C GLN A 112 13.68 -13.19 -3.70
N PRO A 113 14.87 -13.75 -3.40
CA PRO A 113 16.13 -13.28 -3.99
C PRO A 113 16.10 -13.19 -5.53
N ASP A 114 15.48 -14.16 -6.19
CA ASP A 114 15.34 -14.19 -7.66
C ASP A 114 14.48 -13.03 -8.19
N TRP A 115 13.48 -12.59 -7.44
CA TRP A 115 12.64 -11.44 -7.83
C TRP A 115 13.42 -10.13 -7.73
N VAL A 116 14.24 -10.00 -6.68
CA VAL A 116 15.12 -8.83 -6.50
C VAL A 116 16.14 -8.76 -7.62
N GLU A 117 16.80 -9.88 -7.94
CA GLU A 117 17.78 -9.92 -9.03
C GLU A 117 17.12 -9.63 -10.40
N ASN A 118 15.93 -10.17 -10.64
CA ASN A 118 15.18 -9.87 -11.86
C ASN A 118 14.85 -8.36 -11.98
N ALA A 119 14.44 -7.71 -10.90
CA ALA A 119 14.18 -6.27 -10.90
C ALA A 119 15.45 -5.45 -11.23
N ILE A 120 16.61 -5.83 -10.66
CA ILE A 120 17.90 -5.20 -10.98
C ILE A 120 18.26 -5.41 -12.45
N LYS A 121 18.11 -6.64 -12.95
CA LYS A 121 18.41 -6.99 -14.34
C LYS A 121 17.58 -6.15 -15.31
N ILE A 122 16.27 -6.06 -15.10
CA ILE A 122 15.37 -5.28 -15.95
C ILE A 122 15.75 -3.80 -15.94
N ALA A 123 16.03 -3.22 -14.76
CA ALA A 123 16.47 -1.83 -14.67
C ALA A 123 17.77 -1.57 -15.44
N ARG A 124 18.75 -2.48 -15.34
CA ARG A 124 20.00 -2.40 -16.12
C ARG A 124 19.75 -2.50 -17.63
N GLN A 125 18.88 -3.40 -18.07
CA GLN A 125 18.54 -3.58 -19.48
C GLN A 125 17.89 -2.33 -20.08
N ILE A 126 16.94 -1.72 -19.36
CA ILE A 126 16.30 -0.47 -19.78
C ILE A 126 17.32 0.66 -19.87
N TRP A 127 18.19 0.81 -18.85
CA TRP A 127 19.26 1.80 -18.89
C TRP A 127 20.18 1.63 -20.09
N GLN A 128 20.61 0.40 -20.37
CA GLN A 128 21.50 0.09 -21.49
C GLN A 128 20.85 0.30 -22.86
N LYS A 129 19.54 0.09 -22.97
CA LYS A 129 18.81 0.19 -24.23
C LYS A 129 18.43 1.62 -24.57
N ASP A 130 17.96 2.38 -23.57
CA ASP A 130 17.26 3.65 -23.82
C ASP A 130 18.07 4.89 -23.39
N TYR A 131 19.15 4.73 -22.61
CA TYR A 131 19.91 5.85 -22.03
C TYR A 131 21.43 5.79 -22.21
N ARG A 132 21.95 4.69 -22.75
CA ARG A 132 23.37 4.52 -23.10
C ARG A 132 23.53 4.49 -24.60
#